data_AF-A0A3C0S5M8-F1
#
_entry.id   AF-A0A3C0S5M8-F1
#
_cell.length_a   1.000
_cell.length_b   1.000
_cell.length_c   1.000
_cell.angle_alpha   90.00
_cell.angle_beta   90.00
_cell.angle_gamma   90.00
#
_symmetry.space_group_name_H-M   'P 1'
#
loop_
_entity.id
_entity.type
_entity.pdbx_description
1 polymer ?
#
loop_
_entity_poly.entity_id
_entity_poly.type
_entity_poly.pdbx_seq_one_letter_code
_entity_poly.pdbx_strand_id
1 'polypeptide(L)'
;MGYESSLHDNKRIGIRLKYLSNGEGNLRDSIVYSYEGSHIEYDIANQQYYVKESVYGFVRPPYTQRWLGRSMQFNDKLSSDLQKVYNEESPVRYSKVTENYYVNQSYKGAAQFEYSTFQRYSFSTFGGGAPYKSVGRIFFSSNYMGSNGLMCSTMELETSPRQFPDFFVSTNYLGKEINLLKKTDFKYENSILTPVKRETYNYQQILTPAYNSLKVRLFLEGESTEYDEVYSFSGLDSYFSYGTSSLYGCSSTLVSKKTETFDGTAPLEESAIYSYNNDQQLMSQTLSTSDGRNRKDIFVYPANYLSGVAWIDNLISRNVRSPFLEKVSTIDGKVVAGIINIYNSNSLLQTVSKLKLSQPVALSLFKFSNRVLGVEPPTGTLSTFSSDSRYAKDYEIISYNNYSKPQELKKLDDAITVYLWGYGGQYPIIEIKNATYAEVVSVLTQATIDNLNSISQTEATMESLIKAASDKLRSDSRLAKAMVTTYTYKPLVGMTSKTDGRGIKETYTYDGMQRLQAVLDHLNHVNRSFDYHYRSN
;
A
#
# COMPACT_ATOMS: atom_id res chain seq x y z
N MET A 1 -7.59 47.10 -28.40
CA MET A 1 -8.83 46.32 -28.22
C MET A 1 -8.41 44.92 -27.82
N GLY A 2 -8.69 44.54 -26.57
CA GLY A 2 -8.12 43.36 -25.92
C GLY A 2 -8.80 42.07 -26.35
N TYR A 3 -8.01 41.00 -26.35
CA TYR A 3 -8.50 39.63 -26.18
C TYR A 3 -7.97 39.15 -24.83
N GLU A 4 -8.88 39.01 -23.87
CA GLU A 4 -8.61 38.52 -22.53
C GLU A 4 -8.08 37.08 -22.59
N SER A 5 -6.91 36.90 -21.97
CA SER A 5 -6.42 35.61 -21.49
C SER A 5 -7.27 35.17 -20.30
N SER A 6 -8.42 34.54 -20.57
CA SER A 6 -9.20 33.86 -19.53
C SER A 6 -9.25 32.37 -19.86
N LEU A 7 -8.50 31.58 -19.09
CA LEU A 7 -8.78 30.17 -18.77
C LEU A 7 -7.85 29.79 -17.61
N HIS A 8 -7.99 30.54 -16.51
CA HIS A 8 -7.44 30.22 -15.20
C HIS A 8 -8.23 29.06 -14.55
N ASP A 9 -7.50 28.06 -14.07
CA ASP A 9 -7.61 27.34 -12.78
C ASP A 9 -8.95 26.87 -12.18
N ASN A 10 -10.10 27.01 -12.84
CA ASN A 10 -11.40 26.72 -12.20
C ASN A 10 -11.97 25.32 -12.48
N LYS A 11 -11.20 24.25 -12.26
CA LYS A 11 -11.80 22.91 -12.12
C LYS A 11 -12.27 22.68 -10.67
N ARG A 12 -13.47 23.23 -10.43
CA ARG A 12 -14.50 22.95 -9.41
C ARG A 12 -14.02 22.32 -8.09
N ILE A 13 -14.12 23.14 -7.03
CA ILE A 13 -14.22 22.73 -5.62
C ILE A 13 -15.32 21.67 -5.51
N GLY A 14 -14.94 20.40 -5.47
CA GLY A 14 -15.87 19.33 -5.09
C GLY A 14 -16.25 19.52 -3.63
N ILE A 15 -17.50 19.28 -3.27
CA ILE A 15 -17.90 19.17 -1.89
C ILE A 15 -18.35 17.73 -1.70
N ARG A 16 -17.53 16.87 -1.08
CA ARG A 16 -18.04 15.59 -0.57
C ARG A 16 -18.72 15.86 0.76
N LEU A 17 -19.76 15.11 1.09
CA LEU A 17 -20.52 15.29 2.32
C LEU A 17 -20.73 13.93 2.98
N LYS A 18 -20.47 13.84 4.29
CA LYS A 18 -20.78 12.69 5.14
C LYS A 18 -21.85 13.11 6.15
N TYR A 19 -22.91 12.32 6.36
CA TYR A 19 -24.04 12.69 7.24
C TYR A 19 -24.30 11.65 8.33
N LEU A 20 -24.94 12.08 9.42
CA LEU A 20 -25.60 11.27 10.47
C LEU A 20 -27.03 11.80 10.63
N SER A 21 -28.04 10.93 10.62
CA SER A 21 -29.45 11.29 10.85
C SER A 21 -29.96 10.71 12.17
N ASN A 22 -31.04 11.26 12.73
CA ASN A 22 -31.76 10.61 13.83
C ASN A 22 -32.66 9.48 13.28
N GLY A 23 -33.21 8.62 14.14
CA GLY A 23 -34.11 7.51 13.75
C GLY A 23 -35.41 7.92 13.05
N GLU A 24 -35.63 9.21 12.80
CA GLU A 24 -36.77 9.80 12.09
C GLU A 24 -36.38 10.39 10.72
N GLY A 25 -35.11 10.28 10.30
CA GLY A 25 -34.60 10.78 9.02
C GLY A 25 -34.19 12.26 9.02
N ASN A 26 -34.23 12.95 10.16
CA ASN A 26 -33.77 14.34 10.26
C ASN A 26 -32.24 14.42 10.37
N LEU A 27 -31.65 15.35 9.62
CA LEU A 27 -30.20 15.55 9.49
C LEU A 27 -29.63 16.05 10.82
N ARG A 28 -28.94 15.16 11.55
CA ARG A 28 -28.35 15.41 12.86
C ARG A 28 -26.94 15.97 12.67
N ASP A 29 -25.97 15.19 12.21
CA ASP A 29 -24.59 15.66 12.04
C ASP A 29 -24.17 15.62 10.58
N SER A 30 -23.22 16.47 10.17
CA SER A 30 -22.64 16.43 8.82
C SER A 30 -21.17 16.82 8.80
N ILE A 31 -20.45 16.34 7.78
CA ILE A 31 -19.10 16.75 7.45
C ILE A 31 -19.13 17.29 6.02
N VAL A 32 -18.83 18.57 5.84
CA VAL A 32 -18.73 19.24 4.54
C VAL A 32 -17.26 19.33 4.15
N TYR A 33 -16.87 18.68 3.06
CA TYR A 33 -15.50 18.74 2.57
C TYR A 33 -15.35 19.95 1.65
N SER A 34 -14.29 20.74 1.82
CA SER A 34 -13.84 21.71 0.82
C SER A 34 -12.43 21.37 0.36
N TYR A 35 -12.15 21.63 -0.91
CA TYR A 35 -10.87 21.29 -1.52
C TYR A 35 -10.20 22.52 -2.15
N GLU A 36 -8.88 22.57 -2.06
CA GLU A 36 -8.05 23.61 -2.71
C GLU A 36 -6.92 22.94 -3.50
N GLY A 37 -6.49 23.57 -4.61
CA GLY A 37 -5.36 23.14 -5.43
C GLY A 37 -5.52 21.77 -6.11
N SER A 38 -6.54 21.62 -6.95
CA SER A 38 -6.83 20.39 -7.69
C SER A 38 -5.80 20.13 -8.80
N HIS A 39 -5.32 18.89 -8.89
CA HIS A 39 -4.45 18.40 -9.95
C HIS A 39 -5.04 17.11 -10.52
N ILE A 40 -5.10 17.01 -11.84
CA ILE A 40 -5.52 15.79 -12.54
C ILE A 40 -4.26 14.98 -12.83
N GLU A 41 -4.19 13.75 -12.35
CA GLU A 41 -3.13 12.83 -12.75
C GLU A 41 -3.54 12.05 -13.98
N TYR A 42 -2.62 11.99 -14.95
CA TYR A 42 -2.75 11.10 -16.08
C TYR A 42 -1.49 10.26 -16.27
N ASP A 43 -1.62 8.97 -16.02
CA ASP A 43 -0.54 8.02 -16.17
C ASP A 43 -0.43 7.55 -17.62
N ILE A 44 0.44 8.23 -18.36
CA ILE A 44 0.71 7.94 -19.77
C ILE A 44 1.45 6.59 -19.91
N ALA A 45 2.20 6.15 -18.89
CA ALA A 45 3.03 4.95 -18.95
C ALA A 45 2.20 3.66 -18.90
N ASN A 46 1.07 3.66 -18.19
CA ASN A 46 0.16 2.51 -18.11
C ASN A 46 -0.79 2.38 -19.30
N GLN A 47 -0.89 3.38 -20.17
CA GLN A 47 -1.93 3.45 -21.19
C GLN A 47 -1.60 2.76 -22.53
N GLN A 48 -0.42 2.13 -22.63
CA GLN A 48 0.07 1.42 -23.83
C GLN A 48 -0.14 2.21 -25.12
N TYR A 49 0.47 3.40 -25.18
CA TYR A 49 0.52 4.17 -26.42
C TYR A 49 1.60 3.61 -27.34
N TYR A 50 1.20 3.12 -28.50
CA TYR A 50 2.12 2.68 -29.55
C TYR A 50 2.12 3.67 -30.71
N VAL A 51 3.29 3.85 -31.32
CA VAL A 51 3.46 4.51 -32.61
C VAL A 51 3.59 3.41 -33.65
N LYS A 52 2.71 3.41 -34.65
CA LYS A 52 2.86 2.59 -35.86
C LYS A 52 3.74 3.38 -36.84
N GLU A 53 4.91 2.84 -37.19
CA GLU A 53 5.79 3.41 -38.20
C GLU A 53 5.76 2.50 -39.44
N SER A 54 5.31 3.03 -40.58
CA SER A 54 5.28 2.33 -41.87
C SER A 54 6.32 2.94 -42.81
N VAL A 55 7.10 2.09 -43.49
CA VAL A 55 8.02 2.51 -44.56
C VAL A 55 7.43 2.07 -45.89
N TYR A 56 7.34 2.99 -46.85
CA TYR A 56 6.83 2.70 -48.18
C TYR A 56 7.84 3.12 -49.25
N GLY A 57 7.96 2.33 -50.31
CA GLY A 57 8.79 2.63 -51.48
C GLY A 57 7.91 2.92 -52.69
N PHE A 58 8.21 3.98 -53.44
CA PHE A 58 7.55 4.24 -54.72
C PHE A 58 8.55 4.56 -55.82
N VAL A 59 8.26 4.10 -57.04
CA VAL A 59 8.96 4.42 -58.29
C VAL A 59 7.96 5.13 -59.19
N ARG A 60 8.33 6.30 -59.74
CA ARG A 60 7.45 7.05 -60.67
C ARG A 60 8.09 7.13 -62.05
N PRO A 61 7.58 6.43 -63.08
CA PRO A 61 8.01 6.65 -64.45
C PRO A 61 7.72 8.09 -64.89
N PRO A 62 8.57 8.75 -65.71
CA PRO A 62 9.74 8.22 -66.41
C PRO A 62 11.08 8.45 -65.67
N TYR A 63 11.06 8.86 -64.40
CA TYR A 63 12.29 9.19 -63.68
C TYR A 63 12.80 8.01 -62.86
N THR A 64 14.09 7.67 -63.00
CA THR A 64 14.81 6.63 -62.24
C THR A 64 15.01 6.94 -60.75
N GLN A 65 14.25 7.89 -60.19
CA GLN A 65 14.33 8.28 -58.79
C GLN A 65 13.51 7.34 -57.93
N ARG A 66 14.19 6.64 -57.01
CA ARG A 66 13.56 5.79 -55.99
C ARG A 66 13.32 6.63 -54.73
N TRP A 67 12.10 6.60 -54.23
CA TRP A 67 11.71 7.33 -53.03
C TRP A 67 11.36 6.36 -51.91
N LEU A 68 11.98 6.55 -50.75
CA LEU A 68 11.62 5.89 -49.50
C LEU A 68 10.87 6.90 -48.63
N GLY A 69 9.58 6.70 -48.43
CA GLY A 69 8.77 7.50 -47.54
C GLY A 69 8.59 6.83 -46.19
N ARG A 70 8.41 7.65 -45.16
CA ARG A 70 8.12 7.21 -43.79
C ARG A 70 6.79 7.79 -43.35
N SER A 71 5.94 6.97 -42.75
CA SER A 71 4.71 7.40 -42.09
C SER A 71 4.77 7.00 -40.62
N MET A 72 4.60 7.96 -39.72
CA MET A 72 4.40 7.70 -38.30
C MET A 72 2.95 8.01 -37.95
N GLN A 73 2.24 7.03 -37.40
CA GLN A 73 0.88 7.18 -36.87
C GLN A 73 0.89 6.91 -35.36
N PHE A 74 0.43 7.87 -34.58
CA PHE A 74 0.11 7.67 -33.17
C PHE A 74 -1.26 7.00 -33.08
N ASN A 75 -1.46 6.05 -32.17
CA ASN A 75 -2.79 5.46 -31.95
C ASN A 75 -3.81 6.55 -31.56
N ASP A 76 -4.99 6.54 -32.17
CA ASP A 76 -6.16 7.40 -31.86
C ASP A 76 -6.56 7.36 -30.37
N LYS A 77 -6.16 6.30 -29.67
CA LYS A 77 -6.28 6.17 -28.23
C LYS A 77 -5.65 7.35 -27.48
N LEU A 78 -4.47 7.86 -27.88
CA LEU A 78 -3.82 8.99 -27.19
C LEU A 78 -4.65 10.28 -27.25
N SER A 79 -5.21 10.60 -28.40
CA SER A 79 -6.04 11.81 -28.59
C SER A 79 -7.36 11.72 -27.81
N SER A 80 -8.03 10.55 -27.85
CA SER A 80 -9.28 10.32 -27.11
C SER A 80 -9.06 10.24 -25.60
N ASP A 81 -7.94 9.67 -25.17
CA ASP A 81 -7.56 9.59 -23.77
C ASP A 81 -7.11 10.95 -23.20
N LEU A 82 -6.36 11.74 -23.97
CA LEU A 82 -6.08 13.14 -23.60
C LEU A 82 -7.40 13.91 -23.41
N GLN A 83 -8.42 13.67 -24.24
CA GLN A 83 -9.76 14.20 -24.00
C GLN A 83 -10.43 13.66 -22.72
N LYS A 84 -10.19 12.42 -22.31
CA LYS A 84 -10.64 11.89 -21.00
C LYS A 84 -9.92 12.51 -19.80
N VAL A 85 -8.66 12.93 -19.94
CA VAL A 85 -7.98 13.78 -18.93
C VAL A 85 -8.71 15.09 -18.73
N TYR A 86 -9.24 15.64 -19.83
CA TYR A 86 -10.07 16.84 -19.78
C TYR A 86 -11.47 16.56 -19.22
N ASN A 87 -11.99 15.34 -19.38
CA ASN A 87 -13.35 14.92 -18.99
C ASN A 87 -13.35 13.92 -17.81
N GLU A 88 -13.41 14.45 -16.57
CA GLU A 88 -13.92 13.86 -15.30
C GLU A 88 -13.53 12.42 -14.82
N GLU A 89 -12.91 11.54 -15.62
CA GLU A 89 -12.63 10.14 -15.25
C GLU A 89 -11.25 9.90 -14.61
N SER A 90 -10.40 10.92 -14.55
CA SER A 90 -9.05 10.82 -13.96
C SER A 90 -9.05 11.16 -12.46
N PRO A 91 -8.25 10.46 -11.62
CA PRO A 91 -8.19 10.76 -10.19
C PRO A 91 -7.71 12.20 -9.97
N VAL A 92 -8.55 12.99 -9.31
CA VAL A 92 -8.23 14.37 -8.91
C VAL A 92 -7.59 14.35 -7.53
N ARG A 93 -6.40 14.93 -7.43
CA ARG A 93 -5.65 15.08 -6.18
C ARG A 93 -5.73 16.54 -5.71
N TYR A 94 -5.81 16.75 -4.41
CA TYR A 94 -5.94 18.08 -3.82
C TYR A 94 -4.75 18.38 -2.92
N SER A 95 -4.18 19.58 -3.03
CA SER A 95 -3.12 20.02 -2.12
C SER A 95 -3.64 20.29 -0.71
N LYS A 96 -4.95 20.52 -0.57
CA LYS A 96 -5.59 20.73 0.73
C LYS A 96 -7.05 20.29 0.74
N VAL A 97 -7.44 19.68 1.84
CA VAL A 97 -8.80 19.17 2.11
C VAL A 97 -9.24 19.71 3.48
N THR A 98 -10.42 20.31 3.59
CA THR A 98 -10.99 20.72 4.89
C THR A 98 -12.30 19.99 5.12
N GLU A 99 -12.36 19.20 6.18
CA GLU A 99 -13.56 18.57 6.73
C GLU A 99 -14.24 19.54 7.69
N ASN A 100 -15.48 19.97 7.44
CA ASN A 100 -16.22 20.88 8.30
C ASN A 100 -17.33 20.13 9.04
N TYR A 101 -17.26 20.02 10.36
CA TYR A 101 -18.20 19.26 11.19
C TYR A 101 -19.40 20.12 11.59
N TYR A 102 -20.60 19.57 11.47
CA TYR A 102 -21.87 20.16 11.90
C TYR A 102 -22.63 19.15 12.77
N VAL A 103 -23.34 19.64 13.79
CA VAL A 103 -24.22 18.87 14.68
C VAL A 103 -25.52 19.66 14.84
N ASN A 104 -26.65 19.01 14.63
CA ASN A 104 -27.97 19.59 14.39
C ASN A 104 -27.93 20.80 13.45
N GLN A 105 -27.28 20.66 12.29
CA GLN A 105 -27.04 21.72 11.30
C GLN A 105 -26.24 22.93 11.82
N SER A 106 -25.79 22.91 13.08
CA SER A 106 -24.92 23.94 13.65
C SER A 106 -23.47 23.55 13.43
N TYR A 107 -22.67 24.45 12.87
CA TYR A 107 -21.23 24.22 12.72
C TYR A 107 -20.56 23.99 14.07
N LYS A 108 -19.67 22.99 14.17
CA LYS A 108 -18.99 22.55 15.40
C LYS A 108 -17.47 22.58 15.32
N GLY A 109 -16.91 22.60 14.11
CA GLY A 109 -15.47 22.68 13.95
C GLY A 109 -15.03 22.21 12.56
N ALA A 110 -13.73 22.02 12.39
CA ALA A 110 -13.18 21.48 11.16
C ALA A 110 -11.90 20.69 11.38
N ALA A 111 -11.53 19.85 10.42
CA ALA A 111 -10.19 19.29 10.29
C ALA A 111 -9.62 19.63 8.92
N GLN A 112 -8.46 20.23 8.87
CA GLN A 112 -7.78 20.62 7.64
C GLN A 112 -6.56 19.75 7.41
N PHE A 113 -6.42 19.23 6.20
CA PHE A 113 -5.34 18.37 5.74
C PHE A 113 -4.62 19.06 4.60
N GLU A 114 -3.31 19.19 4.69
CA GLU A 114 -2.46 19.76 3.65
C GLU A 114 -1.49 18.67 3.17
N TYR A 115 -1.35 18.54 1.86
CA TYR A 115 -0.62 17.48 1.19
C TYR A 115 0.51 18.04 0.33
N SER A 116 1.55 17.23 0.11
CA SER A 116 2.63 17.59 -0.82
C SER A 116 2.09 17.76 -2.25
N THR A 117 2.43 18.85 -2.91
CA THR A 117 2.08 19.08 -4.32
C THR A 117 3.00 18.29 -5.26
N PHE A 118 2.45 17.77 -6.35
CA PHE A 118 3.26 17.24 -7.45
C PHE A 118 4.06 18.38 -8.11
N GLN A 119 5.33 18.15 -8.44
CA GLN A 119 6.01 19.06 -9.37
C GLN A 119 5.47 18.79 -10.77
N ARG A 120 5.03 19.84 -11.46
CA ARG A 120 4.68 19.78 -12.89
C ARG A 120 5.90 19.30 -13.66
N TYR A 121 5.80 18.16 -14.32
CA TYR A 121 6.59 17.93 -15.52
C TYR A 121 5.77 18.45 -16.69
N SER A 122 6.02 19.72 -17.04
CA SER A 122 5.50 20.30 -18.27
C SER A 122 6.17 19.59 -19.45
N PHE A 123 5.39 18.83 -20.20
CA PHE A 123 5.78 18.42 -21.54
C PHE A 123 5.83 19.69 -22.40
N SER A 124 7.03 20.22 -22.65
CA SER A 124 7.20 21.18 -23.73
C SER A 124 7.15 20.40 -25.04
N THR A 125 6.05 20.47 -25.76
CA THR A 125 6.05 20.15 -27.19
C THR A 125 6.98 21.16 -27.85
N PHE A 126 8.22 20.78 -28.13
CA PHE A 126 9.06 21.54 -29.05
C PHE A 126 8.43 21.40 -30.44
N GLY A 127 7.64 22.39 -30.82
CA GLY A 127 6.94 22.44 -32.09
C GLY A 127 5.87 23.51 -32.04
N GLY A 128 6.25 24.75 -32.35
CA GLY A 128 5.32 25.87 -32.43
C GLY A 128 4.20 25.61 -33.45
N GLY A 129 2.98 25.96 -33.06
CA GLY A 129 1.92 26.40 -33.95
C GLY A 129 1.33 25.38 -34.93
N ALA A 130 0.45 24.49 -34.47
CA ALA A 130 -0.81 24.15 -35.15
C ALA A 130 -1.69 23.28 -34.24
N PRO A 131 -3.00 23.56 -34.11
CA PRO A 131 -3.93 22.66 -33.44
C PRO A 131 -4.06 21.36 -34.22
N TYR A 132 -3.91 20.25 -33.51
CA TYR A 132 -3.87 18.87 -33.99
C TYR A 132 -5.00 18.50 -34.98
N LYS A 133 -4.68 18.58 -36.27
CA LYS A 133 -5.12 17.65 -37.32
C LYS A 133 -3.99 17.57 -38.35
N SER A 134 -2.99 16.76 -38.08
CA SER A 134 -2.04 16.39 -39.12
C SER A 134 -1.64 14.92 -38.93
N VAL A 135 -2.15 14.10 -39.85
CA VAL A 135 -1.41 12.97 -40.37
C VAL A 135 -0.10 13.56 -40.91
N GLY A 136 0.92 13.64 -40.07
CA GLY A 136 2.23 14.18 -40.43
C GLY A 136 2.97 13.18 -41.31
N ARG A 137 2.82 13.26 -42.63
CA ARG A 137 3.73 12.59 -43.57
C ARG A 137 5.04 13.37 -43.61
N ILE A 138 6.14 12.78 -43.13
CA ILE A 138 7.48 13.36 -43.25
C ILE A 138 8.15 12.70 -44.46
N PHE A 139 8.40 13.49 -45.51
CA PHE A 139 9.16 13.05 -46.68
C PHE A 139 10.64 13.33 -46.45
N PHE A 140 11.49 12.30 -46.49
CA PHE A 140 12.94 12.49 -46.62
C PHE A 140 13.31 12.34 -48.11
N SER A 141 13.65 13.45 -48.76
CA SER A 141 14.17 13.45 -50.13
C SER A 141 15.70 13.48 -50.09
N SER A 142 16.39 12.38 -50.40
CA SER A 142 17.82 12.46 -50.72
C SER A 142 17.95 12.81 -52.21
N ASN A 143 17.98 14.10 -52.54
CA ASN A 143 18.34 14.54 -53.88
C ASN A 143 19.86 14.59 -53.99
N TYR A 144 20.47 13.62 -54.67
CA TYR A 144 21.82 13.78 -55.19
C TYR A 144 21.83 13.39 -56.66
N MET A 145 21.88 14.41 -57.53
CA MET A 145 22.22 14.23 -58.94
C MET A 145 23.74 14.37 -59.08
N GLY A 146 24.44 13.25 -59.09
CA GLY A 146 25.81 13.16 -59.60
C GLY A 146 25.78 12.57 -61.01
N SER A 147 26.29 13.31 -61.97
CA SER A 147 26.47 12.86 -63.36
C SER A 147 27.50 11.72 -63.43
N ASN A 148 27.13 10.66 -64.14
CA ASN A 148 27.92 9.47 -64.52
C ASN A 148 27.94 8.29 -63.53
N GLY A 149 26.91 7.44 -63.66
CA GLY A 149 27.10 6.02 -63.92
C GLY A 149 27.63 5.14 -62.77
N LEU A 150 26.69 4.41 -62.16
CA LEU A 150 26.85 3.23 -61.31
C LEU A 150 27.32 3.48 -59.86
N MET A 151 26.35 3.44 -58.94
CA MET A 151 26.59 2.97 -57.57
C MET A 151 25.52 1.96 -57.18
N CYS A 152 25.93 0.70 -56.98
CA CYS A 152 25.28 -0.18 -56.03
C CYS A 152 25.39 0.49 -54.66
N SER A 153 24.31 1.07 -54.13
CA SER A 153 24.25 1.37 -52.71
C SER A 153 23.80 0.11 -51.99
N THR A 154 24.75 -0.60 -51.40
CA THR A 154 24.50 -1.17 -50.08
C THR A 154 24.07 0.00 -49.22
N MET A 155 22.78 0.07 -48.90
CA MET A 155 22.28 1.04 -47.93
C MET A 155 22.82 0.59 -46.58
N GLU A 156 24.05 0.99 -46.26
CA GLU A 156 24.49 1.06 -44.88
C GLU A 156 23.49 1.99 -44.20
N LEU A 157 22.56 1.37 -43.48
CA LEU A 157 21.80 2.03 -42.44
C LEU A 157 22.85 2.62 -41.50
N GLU A 158 23.27 3.87 -41.74
CA GLU A 158 24.00 4.63 -40.75
C GLU A 158 23.19 4.53 -39.47
N THR A 159 23.72 3.74 -38.54
CA THR A 159 23.15 3.51 -37.23
C THR A 159 23.48 4.74 -36.39
N SER A 160 22.99 5.90 -36.81
CA SER A 160 22.78 6.98 -35.86
C SER A 160 21.87 6.38 -34.78
N PRO A 161 22.32 6.26 -33.52
CA PRO A 161 21.58 5.52 -32.51
C PRO A 161 20.21 6.17 -32.40
N ARG A 162 19.18 5.46 -32.90
CA ARG A 162 17.81 5.95 -32.97
C ARG A 162 17.37 6.22 -31.55
N GLN A 163 17.44 7.48 -31.12
CA GLN A 163 17.04 7.86 -29.78
C GLN A 163 15.56 7.51 -29.63
N PHE A 164 15.24 6.72 -28.59
CA PHE A 164 13.86 6.55 -28.17
C PHE A 164 13.32 7.95 -27.92
N PRO A 165 12.20 8.36 -28.53
CA PRO A 165 11.60 9.63 -28.19
C PRO A 165 11.33 9.65 -26.67
N ASP A 166 11.71 10.74 -26.00
CA ASP A 166 11.54 10.90 -24.54
C ASP A 166 10.08 10.71 -24.07
N PHE A 167 9.14 10.72 -25.03
CA PHE A 167 7.71 10.53 -24.84
C PHE A 167 7.31 9.11 -24.36
N PHE A 168 8.13 8.09 -24.59
CA PHE A 168 7.68 6.69 -24.41
C PHE A 168 7.67 6.19 -22.97
N VAL A 169 8.48 6.78 -22.10
CA VAL A 169 8.35 6.71 -20.64
C VAL A 169 9.17 7.91 -20.20
N SER A 170 8.51 8.97 -19.72
CA SER A 170 9.24 10.10 -19.14
C SER A 170 10.18 9.53 -18.08
N THR A 171 11.46 9.74 -18.30
CA THR A 171 12.49 9.52 -17.31
C THR A 171 12.07 10.25 -16.02
N ASN A 172 11.65 9.53 -14.99
CA ASN A 172 12.58 9.23 -13.88
C ASN A 172 11.97 8.81 -12.55
N TYR A 173 10.66 8.84 -12.27
CA TYR A 173 10.20 8.41 -10.93
C TYR A 173 8.82 7.73 -10.95
N LEU A 174 8.80 6.41 -10.88
CA LEU A 174 7.57 5.68 -10.54
C LEU A 174 7.26 5.91 -9.05
N GLY A 175 6.02 6.28 -8.74
CA GLY A 175 5.48 6.16 -7.38
C GLY A 175 5.79 7.29 -6.39
N LYS A 176 5.98 8.55 -6.83
CA LYS A 176 6.09 9.66 -5.86
C LYS A 176 4.79 9.78 -5.05
N GLU A 177 4.83 9.29 -3.81
CA GLU A 177 3.70 9.27 -2.89
C GLU A 177 3.27 10.70 -2.51
N ILE A 178 1.96 10.92 -2.41
CA ILE A 178 1.44 12.13 -1.78
C ILE A 178 1.56 11.95 -0.28
N ASN A 179 2.35 12.82 0.34
CA ASN A 179 2.54 12.84 1.76
C ASN A 179 1.59 13.86 2.41
N LEU A 180 0.94 13.47 3.52
CA LEU A 180 0.22 14.40 4.39
C LEU A 180 1.26 15.26 5.11
N LEU A 181 1.33 16.57 4.83
CA LEU A 181 2.30 17.48 5.43
C LEU A 181 1.80 18.09 6.73
N LYS A 182 0.49 18.33 6.83
CA LYS A 182 -0.09 18.97 8.00
C LYS A 182 -1.55 18.56 8.19
N LYS A 183 -1.94 18.38 9.43
CA LYS A 183 -3.33 18.22 9.86
C LYS A 183 -3.63 19.23 10.97
N THR A 184 -4.72 19.98 10.87
CA THR A 184 -5.16 20.89 11.94
C THR A 184 -6.61 20.62 12.28
N ASP A 185 -6.87 20.20 13.52
CA ASP A 185 -8.22 20.05 14.07
C ASP A 185 -8.62 21.35 14.77
N PHE A 186 -9.85 21.79 14.53
CA PHE A 186 -10.41 23.05 15.01
C PHE A 186 -11.72 22.83 15.75
N LYS A 187 -11.93 23.65 16.78
CA LYS A 187 -13.19 23.80 17.52
C LYS A 187 -13.87 25.10 17.10
N TYR A 188 -15.19 25.08 16.97
CA TYR A 188 -15.98 26.27 16.68
C TYR A 188 -16.79 26.71 17.88
N GLU A 189 -16.52 27.90 18.40
CA GLU A 189 -17.27 28.53 19.51
C GLU A 189 -17.38 30.04 19.26
N ASN A 190 -18.52 30.65 19.64
CA ASN A 190 -18.78 32.08 19.50
C ASN A 190 -18.50 32.63 18.09
N SER A 191 -18.86 31.86 17.07
CA SER A 191 -18.62 32.18 15.65
C SER A 191 -17.16 32.22 15.22
N ILE A 192 -16.24 31.71 16.05
CA ILE A 192 -14.79 31.69 15.79
C ILE A 192 -14.32 30.24 15.72
N LEU A 193 -13.52 29.95 14.71
CA LEU A 193 -12.85 28.66 14.55
C LEU A 193 -11.44 28.75 15.15
N THR A 194 -11.20 28.02 16.24
CA THR A 194 -9.92 28.00 16.96
C THR A 194 -9.23 26.64 16.81
N PRO A 195 -7.94 26.58 16.48
CA PRO A 195 -7.21 25.31 16.42
C PRO A 195 -7.14 24.68 17.82
N VAL A 196 -7.41 23.38 17.91
CA VAL A 196 -7.28 22.60 19.15
C VAL A 196 -6.18 21.56 19.09
N LYS A 197 -5.83 21.11 17.88
CA LYS A 197 -4.70 20.22 17.65
C LYS A 197 -4.08 20.47 16.29
N ARG A 198 -2.76 20.43 16.18
CA ARG A 198 -2.04 20.49 14.92
C ARG A 198 -0.99 19.40 14.87
N GLU A 199 -0.91 18.70 13.75
CA GLU A 199 0.10 17.70 13.46
C GLU A 199 0.86 18.15 12.20
N THR A 200 2.19 18.22 12.27
CA THR A 200 3.05 18.56 11.14
C THR A 200 3.97 17.38 10.87
N TYR A 201 4.15 17.02 9.60
CA TYR A 201 4.85 15.83 9.16
C TYR A 201 5.96 16.19 8.18
N ASN A 202 7.17 15.74 8.45
CA ASN A 202 8.33 15.97 7.59
C ASN A 202 8.81 14.64 7.02
N TYR A 203 9.01 14.61 5.71
CA TYR A 203 9.43 13.42 4.97
C TYR A 203 10.77 13.63 4.30
N GLN A 204 11.54 12.56 4.16
CA GLN A 204 12.73 12.50 3.34
C GLN A 204 12.45 11.62 2.12
N GLN A 205 12.75 12.15 0.93
CA GLN A 205 12.69 11.37 -0.31
C GLN A 205 13.90 10.45 -0.40
N ILE A 206 13.63 9.19 -0.76
CA ILE A 206 14.63 8.18 -1.02
C ILE A 206 14.50 7.77 -2.49
N LEU A 207 15.61 7.83 -3.20
CA LEU A 207 15.72 7.32 -4.55
C LEU A 207 16.18 5.87 -4.48
N THR A 208 15.42 4.95 -5.05
CA THR A 208 15.87 3.56 -5.16
C THR A 208 16.97 3.47 -6.22
N PRO A 209 17.86 2.47 -6.12
CA PRO A 209 18.78 2.17 -7.21
C PRO A 209 18.04 2.01 -8.54
N ALA A 210 18.70 2.43 -9.62
CA ALA A 210 18.17 2.27 -10.97
C ALA A 210 17.95 0.79 -11.29
N TYR A 211 16.74 0.43 -11.69
CA TYR A 211 16.47 -0.85 -12.34
C TYR A 211 16.75 -0.71 -13.83
N ASN A 212 17.55 -1.62 -14.37
CA ASN A 212 17.69 -1.75 -15.81
C ASN A 212 16.36 -2.25 -16.37
N SER A 213 15.82 -1.50 -17.31
CA SER A 213 14.58 -1.80 -18.02
C SER A 213 14.86 -1.88 -19.51
N LEU A 214 14.02 -2.66 -20.21
CA LEU A 214 14.07 -2.79 -21.65
C LEU A 214 12.88 -2.01 -22.23
N LYS A 215 13.16 -0.99 -23.04
CA LYS A 215 12.16 -0.35 -23.90
C LYS A 215 12.09 -1.16 -25.19
N VAL A 216 10.91 -1.68 -25.53
CA VAL A 216 10.68 -2.43 -26.77
C VAL A 216 9.66 -1.67 -27.61
N ARG A 217 9.92 -1.51 -28.91
CA ARG A 217 8.97 -0.95 -29.87
C ARG A 217 8.90 -1.79 -31.14
N LEU A 218 7.73 -1.80 -31.77
CA LEU A 218 7.57 -2.32 -33.12
C LEU A 218 8.35 -1.42 -34.10
N PHE A 219 9.17 -2.03 -34.94
CA PHE A 219 10.12 -1.37 -35.85
C PHE A 219 9.66 -1.41 -37.32
N LEU A 220 8.89 -2.44 -37.70
CA LEU A 220 8.34 -2.59 -39.04
C LEU A 220 7.12 -3.52 -38.99
N GLU A 221 6.05 -3.15 -39.70
CA GLU A 221 4.92 -4.01 -40.07
C GLU A 221 4.78 -3.90 -41.60
N GLY A 222 4.75 -5.02 -42.33
CA GLY A 222 4.65 -5.00 -43.78
C GLY A 222 3.22 -4.69 -44.23
N GLU A 223 3.01 -3.55 -44.91
CA GLU A 223 1.75 -3.29 -45.61
C GLU A 223 1.94 -3.47 -47.13
N SER A 224 1.10 -4.32 -47.73
CA SER A 224 0.97 -4.44 -49.18
C SER A 224 -0.10 -3.46 -49.66
N THR A 225 0.27 -2.47 -50.47
CA THR A 225 -0.70 -1.78 -51.32
C THR A 225 -0.35 -2.10 -52.76
N GLU A 226 -1.23 -2.84 -53.45
CA GLU A 226 -1.16 -3.06 -54.89
C GLU A 226 -1.39 -1.73 -55.61
N TYR A 227 -0.30 -1.11 -56.07
CA TYR A 227 -0.33 -0.24 -57.23
C TYR A 227 1.03 -0.31 -57.92
N ASP A 228 1.01 -0.88 -59.12
CA ASP A 228 2.03 -0.99 -60.17
C ASP A 228 3.51 -1.10 -59.74
N GLU A 229 4.06 -2.31 -59.93
CA GLU A 229 5.49 -2.66 -59.97
C GLU A 229 6.36 -2.25 -58.77
N VAL A 230 5.87 -2.53 -57.55
CA VAL A 230 6.67 -2.42 -56.31
C VAL A 230 7.23 -3.80 -55.92
N TYR A 231 8.55 -3.89 -55.71
CA TYR A 231 9.19 -5.07 -55.12
C TYR A 231 8.59 -5.37 -53.75
N SER A 232 7.83 -6.47 -53.66
CA SER A 232 7.32 -7.02 -52.40
C SER A 232 8.47 -7.55 -51.55
N PHE A 233 8.65 -7.03 -50.33
CA PHE A 233 9.37 -7.77 -49.30
C PHE A 233 8.40 -8.80 -48.71
N SER A 234 8.27 -9.97 -49.35
CA SER A 234 7.51 -11.09 -48.79
C SER A 234 8.36 -11.82 -47.74
N GLY A 235 7.77 -12.14 -46.58
CA GLY A 235 8.37 -12.99 -45.54
C GLY A 235 8.85 -12.30 -44.25
N LEU A 236 8.43 -11.07 -43.95
CA LEU A 236 8.84 -10.35 -42.73
C LEU A 236 7.61 -9.90 -41.93
N ASP A 237 7.20 -10.71 -40.95
CA ASP A 237 5.95 -10.48 -40.21
C ASP A 237 6.02 -9.32 -39.21
N SER A 238 7.16 -9.07 -38.56
CA SER A 238 7.44 -7.86 -37.76
C SER A 238 8.89 -7.82 -37.26
N TYR A 239 9.45 -6.62 -37.08
CA TYR A 239 10.71 -6.41 -36.35
C TYR A 239 10.45 -5.62 -35.07
N PHE A 240 11.23 -5.88 -34.01
CA PHE A 240 11.26 -5.05 -32.81
C PHE A 240 12.61 -4.34 -32.69
N SER A 241 12.58 -3.09 -32.24
CA SER A 241 13.77 -2.36 -31.77
C SER A 241 13.70 -2.27 -30.25
N TYR A 242 14.82 -2.54 -29.59
CA TYR A 242 14.93 -2.42 -28.14
C TYR A 242 16.03 -1.42 -27.74
N GLY A 243 15.90 -0.87 -26.55
CA GLY A 243 16.91 -0.04 -25.90
C GLY A 243 16.85 -0.23 -24.39
N THR A 244 17.95 0.07 -23.72
CA THR A 244 18.01 0.04 -22.26
C THR A 244 17.57 1.38 -21.68
N SER A 245 16.87 1.35 -20.56
CA SER A 245 16.62 2.54 -19.74
C SER A 245 16.79 2.23 -18.26
N SER A 246 17.06 3.27 -17.46
CA SER A 246 17.05 3.18 -16.01
C SER A 246 15.69 3.63 -15.48
N LEU A 247 15.06 2.82 -14.63
CA LEU A 247 13.89 3.21 -13.84
C LEU A 247 14.35 3.47 -12.40
N TYR A 248 14.05 4.66 -11.88
CA TYR A 248 14.21 4.93 -10.46
C TYR A 248 12.84 4.86 -9.78
N GLY A 249 12.78 4.17 -8.65
CA GLY A 249 11.69 4.31 -7.71
C GLY A 249 11.95 5.53 -6.83
N CYS A 250 10.89 6.23 -6.45
CA CYS A 250 10.95 7.26 -5.42
C CYS A 250 10.02 6.85 -4.28
N SER A 251 10.55 6.71 -3.07
CA SER A 251 9.75 6.53 -1.85
C SER A 251 9.96 7.70 -0.91
N SER A 252 9.05 7.87 0.06
CA SER A 252 9.18 8.86 1.12
C SER A 252 9.18 8.16 2.47
N THR A 253 10.09 8.55 3.36
CA THR A 253 10.08 8.08 4.76
C THR A 253 9.74 9.25 5.68
N LEU A 254 8.87 9.03 6.65
CA LEU A 254 8.49 10.04 7.65
C LEU A 254 9.66 10.22 8.62
N VAL A 255 10.31 11.38 8.63
CA VAL A 255 11.49 11.65 9.48
C VAL A 255 11.09 12.29 10.80
N SER A 256 10.07 13.14 10.81
CA SER A 256 9.54 13.69 12.05
C SER A 256 8.05 14.00 11.99
N LYS A 257 7.42 13.96 13.15
CA LYS A 257 6.05 14.43 13.40
C LYS A 257 6.07 15.38 14.59
N LYS A 258 5.47 16.56 14.47
CA LYS A 258 5.22 17.47 15.60
C LYS A 258 3.71 17.53 15.85
N THR A 259 3.28 17.33 17.09
CA THR A 259 1.90 17.50 17.55
C THR A 259 1.86 18.69 18.51
N GLU A 260 0.95 19.63 18.27
CA GLU A 260 0.68 20.80 19.12
C GLU A 260 -0.77 20.70 19.59
N THR A 261 -1.02 20.71 20.90
CA THR A 261 -2.37 20.74 21.49
C THR A 261 -2.58 22.09 22.15
N PHE A 262 -3.65 22.79 21.77
CA PHE A 262 -3.91 24.15 22.23
C PHE A 262 -4.92 24.12 23.38
N ASP A 263 -4.45 24.16 24.63
CA ASP A 263 -5.29 24.14 25.85
C ASP A 263 -5.18 25.40 26.74
N GLY A 264 -4.49 26.44 26.25
CA GLY A 264 -4.21 27.66 27.01
C GLY A 264 -3.42 28.70 26.21
N THR A 265 -2.59 29.50 26.87
CA THR A 265 -1.79 30.56 26.23
C THR A 265 -0.59 30.04 25.42
N ALA A 266 -0.09 28.84 25.74
CA ALA A 266 0.97 28.15 24.99
C ALA A 266 0.56 26.70 24.69
N PRO A 267 0.84 26.16 23.49
CA PRO A 267 0.46 24.80 23.15
C PRO A 267 1.34 23.77 23.86
N LEU A 268 0.74 22.65 24.26
CA LEU A 268 1.47 21.45 24.66
C LEU A 268 2.03 20.78 23.41
N GLU A 269 3.35 20.60 23.37
CA GLU A 269 4.04 20.01 22.25
C GLU A 269 4.47 18.56 22.52
N GLU A 270 4.37 17.74 21.48
CA GLU A 270 4.95 16.41 21.40
C GLU A 270 5.65 16.28 20.05
N SER A 271 6.89 15.81 20.04
CA SER A 271 7.64 15.58 18.81
C SER A 271 8.06 14.12 18.71
N ALA A 272 7.96 13.56 17.51
CA ALA A 272 8.43 12.23 17.19
C ALA A 272 9.51 12.33 16.11
N ILE A 273 10.63 11.64 16.29
CA ILE A 273 11.73 11.51 15.32
C ILE A 273 11.86 10.03 14.96
N TYR A 274 12.00 9.74 13.67
CA TYR A 274 12.11 8.39 13.12
C TYR A 274 13.45 8.22 12.40
N SER A 275 14.01 7.02 12.47
CA SER A 275 15.24 6.67 11.76
C SER A 275 15.06 5.32 11.07
N TYR A 276 15.65 5.18 9.87
CA TYR A 276 15.50 4.00 9.02
C TYR A 276 16.85 3.45 8.59
N ASN A 277 16.93 2.14 8.37
CA ASN A 277 18.11 1.52 7.77
C ASN A 277 18.04 1.60 6.22
N ASN A 278 19.08 1.09 5.55
CA ASN A 278 19.16 1.09 4.07
C ASN A 278 18.07 0.23 3.40
N ASP A 279 17.50 -0.74 4.10
CA ASP A 279 16.35 -1.54 3.65
C ASP A 279 15.00 -0.84 3.94
N GLN A 280 15.02 0.44 4.34
CA GLN A 280 13.85 1.27 4.70
C GLN A 280 13.04 0.73 5.90
N GLN A 281 13.69 -0.03 6.79
CA GLN A 281 13.07 -0.54 8.01
C GLN A 281 13.28 0.44 9.17
N LEU A 282 12.25 0.68 9.98
CA LEU A 282 12.29 1.61 11.10
C LEU A 282 13.26 1.13 12.19
N MET A 283 14.41 1.77 12.35
CA MET A 283 15.40 1.43 13.38
C MET A 283 15.06 2.01 14.74
N SER A 284 14.55 3.24 14.79
CA SER A 284 14.08 3.81 16.04
C SER A 284 13.03 4.90 15.84
N GLN A 285 12.20 5.06 16.88
CA GLN A 285 11.25 6.16 17.04
C GLN A 285 11.46 6.78 18.42
N THR A 286 11.78 8.07 18.48
CA THR A 286 11.89 8.84 19.73
C THR A 286 10.72 9.79 19.82
N LEU A 287 9.97 9.73 20.92
CA LEU A 287 8.88 10.62 21.28
C LEU A 287 9.32 11.51 22.45
N SER A 288 9.22 12.82 22.28
CA SER A 288 9.58 13.84 23.27
C SER A 288 8.37 14.68 23.60
N THR A 289 7.97 14.75 24.86
CA THR A 289 6.84 15.57 25.34
C THR A 289 7.32 16.89 25.95
N SER A 290 6.43 17.87 26.05
CA SER A 290 6.69 19.21 26.61
C SER A 290 7.21 19.23 28.05
N ASP A 291 7.01 18.16 28.81
CA ASP A 291 7.58 17.97 30.16
C ASP A 291 9.02 17.42 30.14
N GLY A 292 9.63 17.29 28.96
CA GLY A 292 11.00 16.83 28.77
C GLY A 292 11.20 15.32 28.77
N ARG A 293 10.13 14.52 28.99
CA ARG A 293 10.23 13.06 28.96
C ARG A 293 10.46 12.57 27.53
N ASN A 294 11.38 11.62 27.39
CA ASN A 294 11.75 11.03 26.11
C ASN A 294 11.50 9.53 26.13
N ARG A 295 10.55 9.06 25.32
CA ARG A 295 10.33 7.64 25.08
C ARG A 295 10.97 7.23 23.76
N LYS A 296 11.79 6.18 23.73
CA LYS A 296 12.41 5.69 22.49
C LYS A 296 12.13 4.21 22.29
N ASP A 297 11.60 3.84 21.13
CA ASP A 297 11.52 2.45 20.67
C ASP A 297 12.67 2.19 19.68
N ILE A 298 13.39 1.08 19.87
CA ILE A 298 14.54 0.64 19.05
C ILE A 298 14.22 -0.74 18.50
N PHE A 299 14.46 -0.95 17.21
CA PHE A 299 14.15 -2.19 16.49
C PHE A 299 15.41 -2.81 15.92
N VAL A 300 15.49 -4.14 16.00
CA VAL A 300 16.60 -4.94 15.46
C VAL A 300 16.04 -5.97 14.49
N TYR A 301 16.62 -6.05 13.29
CA TYR A 301 16.17 -6.90 12.18
C TYR A 301 17.15 -8.05 11.89
N PRO A 302 16.76 -9.08 11.11
CA PRO A 302 17.61 -10.23 10.79
C PRO A 302 19.00 -9.85 10.26
N ALA A 303 19.07 -8.86 9.35
CA ALA A 303 20.33 -8.38 8.78
C ALA A 303 21.25 -7.63 9.78
N ASN A 304 20.81 -7.43 11.03
CA ASN A 304 21.58 -6.75 12.07
C ASN A 304 22.29 -7.71 13.03
N TYR A 305 22.41 -8.99 12.68
CA TYR A 305 23.13 -10.01 13.45
C TYR A 305 24.33 -10.51 12.66
N LEU A 306 25.37 -10.96 13.38
CA LEU A 306 26.37 -11.83 12.76
C LEU A 306 25.75 -13.20 12.48
N SER A 307 26.17 -13.81 11.37
CA SER A 307 25.77 -15.17 11.01
C SER A 307 26.25 -16.21 12.04
N GLY A 308 25.57 -17.36 12.14
CA GLY A 308 25.88 -18.42 13.11
C GLY A 308 24.69 -18.85 13.96
N VAL A 309 23.49 -18.33 13.68
CA VAL A 309 22.26 -18.67 14.38
C VAL A 309 21.27 -19.14 13.34
N ALA A 310 21.10 -20.47 13.25
CA ALA A 310 20.42 -21.12 12.13
C ALA A 310 19.05 -20.53 11.77
N TRP A 311 18.23 -20.16 12.76
CA TRP A 311 16.91 -19.57 12.50
C TRP A 311 16.99 -18.14 11.94
N ILE A 312 17.98 -17.34 12.33
CA ILE A 312 18.22 -16.00 11.76
C ILE A 312 18.79 -16.12 10.35
N ASP A 313 19.78 -17.00 10.18
CA ASP A 313 20.39 -17.28 8.89
C ASP A 313 19.34 -17.79 7.88
N ASN A 314 18.35 -18.58 8.34
CA ASN A 314 17.22 -19.03 7.52
C ASN A 314 16.28 -17.89 7.10
N LEU A 315 16.01 -16.93 8.00
CA LEU A 315 15.22 -15.73 7.64
C LEU A 315 15.92 -14.93 6.54
N ILE A 316 17.23 -14.72 6.67
CA ILE A 316 18.02 -13.98 5.69
C ILE A 316 18.04 -14.71 4.34
N SER A 317 18.32 -16.02 4.33
CA SER A 317 18.43 -16.79 3.09
C SER A 317 17.11 -16.93 2.33
N ARG A 318 15.98 -16.92 3.03
CA ARG A 318 14.63 -16.89 2.44
C ARG A 318 14.12 -15.48 2.14
N ASN A 319 14.97 -14.45 2.28
CA ASN A 319 14.63 -13.04 2.09
C ASN A 319 13.48 -12.53 3.01
N VAL A 320 13.29 -13.18 4.16
CA VAL A 320 12.34 -12.75 5.21
C VAL A 320 13.04 -11.73 6.11
N ARG A 321 13.24 -10.51 5.59
CA ARG A 321 14.05 -9.47 6.26
C ARG A 321 13.22 -8.46 7.05
N SER A 322 11.96 -8.24 6.67
CA SER A 322 11.06 -7.23 7.23
C SER A 322 10.68 -7.36 8.72
N PRO A 323 10.47 -8.56 9.30
CA PRO A 323 10.03 -8.64 10.69
C PRO A 323 11.16 -8.26 11.65
N PHE A 324 10.87 -7.46 12.68
CA PHE A 324 11.84 -7.22 13.75
C PHE A 324 12.00 -8.47 14.63
N LEU A 325 13.24 -8.72 15.04
CA LEU A 325 13.62 -9.80 15.95
C LEU A 325 13.65 -9.33 17.40
N GLU A 326 14.01 -8.06 17.64
CA GLU A 326 13.95 -7.44 18.96
C GLU A 326 13.39 -6.02 18.85
N LYS A 327 12.52 -5.64 19.79
CA LYS A 327 12.11 -4.26 20.03
C LYS A 327 12.38 -3.91 21.50
N VAL A 328 13.10 -2.83 21.76
CA VAL A 328 13.35 -2.33 23.13
C VAL A 328 12.78 -0.93 23.26
N SER A 329 12.03 -0.67 24.33
CA SER A 329 11.48 0.64 24.67
C SER A 329 12.23 1.23 25.86
N THR A 330 12.65 2.48 25.77
CA THR A 330 13.27 3.25 26.84
C THR A 330 12.45 4.48 27.21
N ILE A 331 12.56 4.92 28.46
CA ILE A 331 12.10 6.23 28.94
C ILE A 331 13.28 6.89 29.62
N ASP A 332 13.66 8.08 29.17
CA ASP A 332 14.79 8.88 29.68
C ASP A 332 16.09 8.07 29.80
N GLY A 333 16.38 7.28 28.76
CA GLY A 333 17.59 6.45 28.68
C GLY A 333 17.57 5.18 29.53
N LYS A 334 16.45 4.83 30.15
CA LYS A 334 16.25 3.58 30.90
C LYS A 334 15.30 2.65 30.16
N VAL A 335 15.68 1.39 30.00
CA VAL A 335 14.85 0.33 29.42
C VAL A 335 13.66 0.06 30.33
N VAL A 336 12.46 0.09 29.74
CA VAL A 336 11.18 -0.14 30.42
C VAL A 336 10.39 -1.31 29.85
N ALA A 337 10.64 -1.69 28.60
CA ALA A 337 10.02 -2.85 27.97
C ALA A 337 10.90 -3.40 26.85
N GLY A 338 10.69 -4.66 26.52
CA GLY A 338 11.36 -5.31 25.41
C GLY A 338 10.55 -6.50 24.92
N ILE A 339 10.63 -6.79 23.63
CA ILE A 339 9.98 -7.91 22.96
C ILE A 339 11.01 -8.58 22.04
N ILE A 340 11.12 -9.91 22.10
CA ILE A 340 11.90 -10.72 21.16
C ILE A 340 10.96 -11.68 20.43
N ASN A 341 11.13 -11.76 19.11
CA ASN A 341 10.43 -12.70 18.23
C ASN A 341 11.42 -13.72 17.67
N ILE A 342 11.21 -15.00 17.96
CA ILE A 342 11.99 -16.13 17.45
C ILE A 342 11.14 -16.89 16.44
N TYR A 343 11.75 -17.35 15.35
CA TYR A 343 11.08 -18.01 14.24
C TYR A 343 11.55 -19.47 14.10
N ASN A 344 10.67 -20.34 13.61
CA ASN A 344 11.01 -21.72 13.33
C ASN A 344 11.74 -21.87 11.98
N SER A 345 12.07 -23.11 11.59
CA SER A 345 12.77 -23.45 10.34
C SER A 345 12.01 -23.11 9.05
N ASN A 346 10.71 -22.82 9.15
CA ASN A 346 9.84 -22.39 8.05
C ASN A 346 9.66 -20.86 8.03
N SER A 347 10.44 -20.10 8.81
CA SER A 347 10.32 -18.65 8.96
C SER A 347 8.98 -18.17 9.50
N LEU A 348 8.27 -19.04 10.24
CA LEU A 348 7.04 -18.68 10.94
C LEU A 348 7.35 -18.37 12.41
N LEU A 349 6.64 -17.40 12.99
CA LEU A 349 6.82 -17.00 14.39
C LEU A 349 6.65 -18.20 15.31
N GLN A 350 7.59 -18.47 16.20
CA GLN A 350 7.54 -19.61 17.11
C GLN A 350 7.40 -19.16 18.55
N THR A 351 8.21 -18.21 18.98
CA THR A 351 8.24 -17.75 20.37
C THR A 351 8.27 -16.24 20.43
N VAL A 352 7.45 -15.68 21.32
CA VAL A 352 7.56 -14.28 21.73
C VAL A 352 7.98 -14.24 23.18
N SER A 353 9.05 -13.49 23.46
CA SER A 353 9.55 -13.23 24.80
C SER A 353 9.38 -11.75 25.14
N LYS A 354 9.09 -11.44 26.40
CA LYS A 354 8.97 -10.07 26.90
C LYS A 354 9.91 -9.85 28.09
N LEU A 355 10.44 -8.64 28.24
CA LEU A 355 11.19 -8.28 29.44
C LEU A 355 10.27 -8.31 30.65
N LYS A 356 10.72 -8.98 31.72
CA LYS A 356 10.07 -8.96 33.04
C LYS A 356 10.94 -8.10 33.97
N LEU A 357 10.54 -6.84 34.12
CA LEU A 357 11.28 -5.86 34.91
C LEU A 357 10.48 -5.48 36.16
N SER A 358 11.13 -5.47 37.32
CA SER A 358 10.57 -4.89 38.55
C SER A 358 10.73 -3.36 38.60
N GLN A 359 11.70 -2.82 37.85
CA GLN A 359 11.99 -1.39 37.74
C GLN A 359 12.72 -1.09 36.42
N PRO A 360 12.72 0.17 35.94
CA PRO A 360 13.49 0.56 34.75
C PRO A 360 14.98 0.27 34.91
N VAL A 361 15.63 -0.15 33.81
CA VAL A 361 17.03 -0.57 33.79
C VAL A 361 17.87 0.44 33.02
N ALA A 362 19.00 0.89 33.56
CA ALA A 362 19.92 1.75 32.81
C ALA A 362 20.47 1.02 31.57
N LEU A 363 20.58 1.71 30.42
CA LEU A 363 21.08 1.11 29.17
C LEU A 363 22.44 0.42 29.34
N SER A 364 23.34 0.96 30.16
CA SER A 364 24.66 0.37 30.47
C SER A 364 24.60 -1.02 31.11
N LEU A 365 23.46 -1.38 31.72
CA LEU A 365 23.20 -2.67 32.35
C LEU A 365 22.28 -3.56 31.50
N PHE A 366 21.96 -3.16 30.27
CA PHE A 366 21.09 -3.89 29.38
C PHE A 366 21.87 -4.46 28.19
N LYS A 367 21.58 -5.71 27.81
CA LYS A 367 22.21 -6.38 26.66
C LYS A 367 21.19 -6.54 25.53
N PHE A 368 21.29 -5.69 24.51
CA PHE A 368 20.61 -5.93 23.24
C PHE A 368 21.06 -7.26 22.65
N SER A 369 20.13 -7.98 22.04
CA SER A 369 20.35 -9.35 21.57
C SER A 369 21.39 -9.47 20.45
N ASN A 370 21.72 -8.38 19.78
CA ASN A 370 22.75 -8.30 18.74
C ASN A 370 23.98 -7.46 19.14
N ARG A 371 24.15 -7.10 20.42
CA ARG A 371 25.28 -6.31 20.92
C ARG A 371 25.90 -6.89 22.20
N VAL A 372 27.07 -6.37 22.54
CA VAL A 372 27.65 -6.52 23.88
C VAL A 372 26.85 -5.70 24.91
N LEU A 373 27.04 -6.01 26.19
CA LEU A 373 26.35 -5.33 27.29
C LEU A 373 26.58 -3.81 27.23
N GLY A 374 25.52 -3.02 27.38
CA GLY A 374 25.60 -1.56 27.48
C GLY A 374 25.63 -0.81 26.16
N VAL A 375 25.61 -1.50 25.01
CA VAL A 375 25.72 -0.88 23.69
C VAL A 375 24.38 -0.90 22.96
N GLU A 376 23.94 0.29 22.54
CA GLU A 376 22.69 0.49 21.80
C GLU A 376 22.90 0.36 20.27
N PRO A 377 22.12 -0.46 19.55
CA PRO A 377 22.10 -0.46 18.10
C PRO A 377 21.68 0.91 17.51
N PRO A 378 22.23 1.32 16.35
CA PRO A 378 23.12 0.55 15.47
C PRO A 378 24.60 0.63 15.87
N THR A 379 24.98 1.39 16.90
CA THR A 379 26.38 1.59 17.28
C THR A 379 27.06 0.32 17.80
N GLY A 380 28.39 0.28 17.74
CA GLY A 380 29.21 -0.86 18.18
C GLY A 380 29.20 -2.05 17.23
N THR A 381 30.03 -3.05 17.55
CA THR A 381 30.21 -4.25 16.73
C THR A 381 28.99 -5.17 16.79
N LEU A 382 28.58 -5.72 15.64
CA LEU A 382 27.55 -6.77 15.59
C LEU A 382 28.00 -7.99 16.41
N SER A 383 27.04 -8.72 16.98
CA SER A 383 27.27 -10.02 17.60
C SER A 383 26.25 -11.06 17.11
N THR A 384 26.53 -12.33 17.36
CA THR A 384 25.53 -13.40 17.22
C THR A 384 24.42 -13.20 18.25
N PHE A 385 23.24 -13.78 18.00
CA PHE A 385 22.10 -13.64 18.89
C PHE A 385 22.41 -14.10 20.33
N SER A 386 22.29 -13.18 21.28
CA SER A 386 22.43 -13.42 22.71
C SER A 386 21.69 -12.33 23.47
N SER A 387 20.47 -12.62 23.92
CA SER A 387 19.59 -11.66 24.59
C SER A 387 19.92 -11.44 26.05
N ASP A 388 19.43 -10.32 26.61
CA ASP A 388 19.40 -10.07 28.05
C ASP A 388 18.70 -11.22 28.82
N SER A 389 19.19 -11.55 30.02
CA SER A 389 18.66 -12.66 30.83
C SER A 389 17.28 -12.36 31.43
N ARG A 390 16.83 -11.10 31.42
CA ARG A 390 15.51 -10.69 31.94
C ARG A 390 14.37 -10.91 30.95
N TYR A 391 14.66 -11.38 29.74
CA TYR A 391 13.62 -11.85 28.83
C TYR A 391 13.06 -13.17 29.33
N ALA A 392 11.75 -13.22 29.49
CA ALA A 392 11.02 -14.46 29.73
C ALA A 392 10.04 -14.70 28.59
N LYS A 393 9.79 -15.97 28.27
CA LYS A 393 8.80 -16.36 27.28
C LYS A 393 7.42 -15.78 27.66
N ASP A 394 6.75 -15.13 26.72
CA ASP A 394 5.37 -14.67 26.88
C ASP A 394 4.42 -15.74 26.35
N TYR A 395 4.64 -16.17 25.11
CA TYR A 395 3.94 -17.29 24.51
C TYR A 395 4.76 -18.01 23.44
N GLU A 396 4.33 -19.22 23.15
CA GLU A 396 4.87 -20.10 22.11
C GLU A 396 3.75 -20.58 21.20
N ILE A 397 3.97 -20.55 19.90
CA ILE A 397 3.13 -21.20 18.91
C ILE A 397 3.70 -22.61 18.72
N ILE A 398 2.95 -23.60 19.20
CA ILE A 398 3.35 -25.01 19.23
C ILE A 398 3.27 -25.61 17.84
N SER A 399 2.19 -25.31 17.11
CA SER A 399 1.93 -25.88 15.79
C SER A 399 1.24 -24.92 14.85
N TYR A 400 1.41 -25.20 13.57
CA TYR A 400 0.79 -24.53 12.45
C TYR A 400 0.04 -25.55 11.60
N ASN A 401 -1.07 -25.14 11.01
CA ASN A 401 -1.74 -25.95 9.99
C ASN A 401 -1.03 -25.82 8.62
N ASN A 402 -1.51 -26.56 7.62
CA ASN A 402 -0.96 -26.55 6.25
C ASN A 402 -1.07 -25.20 5.52
N TYR A 403 -1.82 -24.23 6.07
CA TYR A 403 -1.95 -22.87 5.55
C TYR A 403 -1.05 -21.87 6.29
N SER A 404 -0.08 -22.37 7.08
CA SER A 404 0.79 -21.54 7.92
C SER A 404 0.02 -20.65 8.90
N LYS A 405 -1.15 -21.11 9.37
CA LYS A 405 -1.92 -20.44 10.43
C LYS A 405 -1.65 -21.10 11.79
N PRO A 406 -1.49 -20.32 12.88
CA PRO A 406 -1.32 -20.87 14.22
C PRO A 406 -2.49 -21.78 14.57
N GLN A 407 -2.18 -23.02 14.97
CA GLN A 407 -3.17 -24.03 15.30
C GLN A 407 -3.22 -24.26 16.81
N GLU A 408 -2.07 -24.24 17.48
CA GLU A 408 -1.96 -24.42 18.92
C GLU A 408 -0.92 -23.45 19.48
N LEU A 409 -1.26 -22.78 20.58
CA LEU A 409 -0.34 -21.91 21.30
C LEU A 409 -0.42 -22.14 22.80
N LYS A 410 0.70 -21.87 23.47
CA LYS A 410 0.82 -21.91 24.92
C LYS A 410 1.43 -20.61 25.41
N LYS A 411 0.67 -19.87 26.21
CA LYS A 411 1.16 -18.68 26.90
C LYS A 411 1.73 -19.11 28.26
N LEU A 412 2.89 -18.56 28.65
CA LEU A 412 3.75 -19.13 29.70
C LEU A 412 3.01 -19.31 31.04
N ASP A 413 2.08 -18.39 31.35
CA ASP A 413 1.29 -18.36 32.59
C ASP A 413 -0.23 -18.56 32.34
N ASP A 414 -0.61 -19.11 31.18
CA ASP A 414 -2.01 -19.21 30.76
C ASP A 414 -2.30 -20.59 30.15
N ALA A 415 -3.57 -20.82 29.82
CA ALA A 415 -4.05 -22.03 29.19
C ALA A 415 -3.47 -22.23 27.78
N ILE A 416 -3.32 -23.49 27.39
CA ILE A 416 -3.15 -23.85 25.97
C ILE A 416 -4.42 -23.41 25.23
N THR A 417 -4.23 -22.80 24.05
CA THR A 417 -5.30 -22.33 23.18
C THR A 417 -5.13 -22.93 21.80
N VAL A 418 -6.20 -23.54 21.29
CA VAL A 418 -6.30 -24.09 19.94
C VAL A 418 -7.17 -23.19 19.08
N TYR A 419 -6.76 -22.99 17.83
CA TYR A 419 -7.54 -22.32 16.80
C TYR A 419 -7.84 -23.28 15.66
N LEU A 420 -9.13 -23.46 15.36
CA LEU A 420 -9.59 -24.08 14.13
C LEU A 420 -9.92 -22.99 13.12
N TRP A 421 -9.47 -23.17 11.89
CA TRP A 421 -9.59 -22.19 10.81
C TRP A 421 -10.62 -22.64 9.78
N GLY A 422 -11.33 -21.65 9.23
CA GLY A 422 -12.37 -21.81 8.22
C GLY A 422 -12.03 -21.06 6.93
N TYR A 423 -12.89 -21.25 5.92
CA TYR A 423 -12.87 -20.47 4.68
C TYR A 423 -11.54 -20.54 3.92
N GLY A 424 -10.94 -21.74 3.81
CA GLY A 424 -9.64 -21.92 3.18
C GLY A 424 -8.48 -21.32 3.97
N GLY A 425 -8.57 -21.31 5.30
CA GLY A 425 -7.55 -20.80 6.21
C GLY A 425 -7.58 -19.28 6.38
N GLN A 426 -8.65 -18.60 5.96
CA GLN A 426 -8.74 -17.13 6.02
C GLN A 426 -9.09 -16.61 7.42
N TYR A 427 -9.97 -17.32 8.15
CA TYR A 427 -10.50 -16.83 9.43
C TYR A 427 -10.47 -17.90 10.53
N PRO A 428 -10.14 -17.56 11.78
CA PRO A 428 -10.32 -18.47 12.91
C PRO A 428 -11.82 -18.59 13.22
N ILE A 429 -12.36 -19.80 13.21
CA ILE A 429 -13.80 -20.06 13.39
C ILE A 429 -14.14 -20.68 14.75
N ILE A 430 -13.17 -21.33 15.40
CA ILE A 430 -13.32 -21.87 16.75
C ILE A 430 -12.02 -21.61 17.53
N GLU A 431 -12.14 -20.92 18.66
CA GLU A 431 -11.10 -20.79 19.68
C GLU A 431 -11.44 -21.71 20.86
N ILE A 432 -10.47 -22.52 21.29
CA ILE A 432 -10.64 -23.52 22.34
C ILE A 432 -9.53 -23.34 23.37
N LYS A 433 -9.84 -22.74 24.52
CA LYS A 433 -8.89 -22.60 25.63
C LYS A 433 -8.95 -23.81 26.55
N ASN A 434 -7.87 -24.11 27.25
CA ASN A 434 -7.69 -25.26 28.16
C ASN A 434 -7.80 -26.63 27.45
N ALA A 435 -7.38 -26.71 26.19
CA ALA A 435 -7.32 -27.96 25.43
C ALA A 435 -6.10 -27.96 24.52
N THR A 436 -5.56 -29.15 24.27
CA THR A 436 -4.51 -29.38 23.26
C THR A 436 -5.13 -29.69 21.90
N TYR A 437 -4.37 -29.49 20.82
CA TYR A 437 -4.87 -29.82 19.49
C TYR A 437 -5.15 -31.33 19.35
N ALA A 438 -4.33 -32.18 20.00
CA ALA A 438 -4.52 -33.63 20.01
C ALA A 438 -5.87 -34.04 20.65
N GLU A 439 -6.25 -33.42 21.78
CA GLU A 439 -7.55 -33.66 22.41
C GLU A 439 -8.70 -33.23 21.49
N VAL A 440 -8.58 -32.06 20.85
CA VAL A 440 -9.57 -31.55 19.88
C VAL A 440 -9.75 -32.51 18.70
N VAL A 441 -8.66 -33.02 18.13
CA VAL A 441 -8.71 -34.04 17.06
C VAL A 441 -9.35 -35.34 17.56
N SER A 442 -9.08 -35.76 18.80
CA SER A 442 -9.70 -36.96 19.37
C SER A 442 -11.22 -36.86 19.56
N VAL A 443 -11.75 -35.63 19.64
CA VAL A 443 -13.19 -35.35 19.75
C VAL A 443 -13.80 -35.16 18.36
N LEU A 444 -13.22 -34.32 17.50
CA LEU A 444 -13.81 -33.96 16.20
C LEU A 444 -13.43 -34.90 15.05
N THR A 445 -12.27 -35.54 15.11
CA THR A 445 -11.52 -36.17 13.99
C THR A 445 -10.93 -35.15 13.01
N GLN A 446 -9.85 -35.54 12.32
CA GLN A 446 -9.20 -34.67 11.32
C GLN A 446 -10.13 -34.36 10.14
N ALA A 447 -10.92 -35.33 9.67
CA ALA A 447 -11.84 -35.13 8.55
C ALA A 447 -12.91 -34.07 8.83
N THR A 448 -13.42 -33.99 10.07
CA THR A 448 -14.37 -32.92 10.47
C THR A 448 -13.67 -31.56 10.47
N ILE A 449 -12.43 -31.49 10.98
CA ILE A 449 -11.65 -30.25 11.02
C ILE A 449 -11.35 -29.77 9.59
N ASP A 450 -11.00 -30.67 8.67
CA ASP A 450 -10.74 -30.33 7.28
C ASP A 450 -12.02 -29.83 6.57
N ASN A 451 -13.17 -30.45 6.86
CA ASN A 451 -14.47 -30.00 6.32
C ASN A 451 -14.86 -28.59 6.80
N LEU A 452 -14.53 -28.25 8.06
CA LEU A 452 -14.72 -26.89 8.59
C LEU A 452 -13.89 -25.83 7.84
N ASN A 453 -12.82 -26.24 7.16
CA ASN A 453 -11.90 -25.34 6.46
C ASN A 453 -12.13 -25.21 4.95
N SER A 454 -13.25 -25.72 4.42
CA SER A 454 -13.56 -25.62 2.99
C SER A 454 -13.71 -24.16 2.51
N ILE A 455 -13.21 -23.86 1.30
CA ILE A 455 -13.22 -22.52 0.69
C ILE A 455 -14.60 -22.09 0.17
N SER A 456 -15.46 -23.06 -0.20
CA SER A 456 -16.72 -22.83 -0.90
C SER A 456 -17.92 -23.31 -0.09
N GLN A 457 -18.14 -22.71 1.09
CA GLN A 457 -19.30 -22.97 1.92
C GLN A 457 -20.14 -21.70 2.06
N THR A 458 -21.47 -21.86 2.02
CA THR A 458 -22.39 -20.76 2.35
C THR A 458 -22.29 -20.44 3.84
N GLU A 459 -22.67 -19.23 4.22
CA GLU A 459 -22.68 -18.82 5.63
C GLU A 459 -23.55 -19.75 6.50
N ALA A 460 -24.74 -20.11 6.01
CA ALA A 460 -25.66 -21.00 6.73
C ALA A 460 -25.09 -22.42 6.93
N THR A 461 -24.41 -22.96 5.90
CA THR A 461 -23.74 -24.26 6.04
C THR A 461 -22.59 -24.17 7.05
N MET A 462 -21.83 -23.08 7.02
CA MET A 462 -20.71 -22.90 7.94
C MET A 462 -21.16 -22.69 9.38
N GLU A 463 -22.23 -21.93 9.61
CA GLU A 463 -22.87 -21.82 10.93
C GLU A 463 -23.30 -23.19 11.45
N SER A 464 -23.92 -24.01 10.60
CA SER A 464 -24.36 -25.37 10.99
C SER A 464 -23.18 -26.28 11.35
N LEU A 465 -22.11 -26.27 10.53
CA LEU A 465 -20.91 -27.07 10.78
C LEU A 465 -20.17 -26.63 12.05
N ILE A 466 -19.98 -25.31 12.23
CA ILE A 466 -19.33 -24.74 13.42
C ILE A 466 -20.15 -25.06 14.67
N LYS A 467 -21.49 -24.92 14.60
CA LYS A 467 -22.37 -25.26 15.70
C LYS A 467 -22.22 -26.72 16.10
N ALA A 468 -22.35 -27.64 15.14
CA ALA A 468 -22.23 -29.08 15.40
C ALA A 468 -20.87 -29.45 16.01
N ALA A 469 -19.77 -28.89 15.50
CA ALA A 469 -18.44 -29.10 16.06
C ALA A 469 -18.33 -28.53 17.48
N SER A 470 -18.83 -27.32 17.72
CA SER A 470 -18.75 -26.68 19.04
C SER A 470 -19.60 -27.39 20.10
N ASP A 471 -20.78 -27.90 19.73
CA ASP A 471 -21.64 -28.67 20.63
C ASP A 471 -20.95 -29.98 21.04
N LYS A 472 -20.28 -30.66 20.10
CA LYS A 472 -19.47 -31.85 20.40
C LYS A 472 -18.30 -31.54 21.32
N LEU A 473 -17.58 -30.44 21.07
CA LEU A 473 -16.46 -30.02 21.92
C LEU A 473 -16.91 -29.68 23.34
N ARG A 474 -18.07 -29.02 23.51
CA ARG A 474 -18.60 -28.62 24.82
C ARG A 474 -19.18 -29.78 25.63
N SER A 475 -19.71 -30.80 24.96
CA SER A 475 -20.37 -31.94 25.62
C SER A 475 -19.43 -33.10 25.94
N ASP A 476 -18.24 -33.16 25.32
CA ASP A 476 -17.29 -34.24 25.53
C ASP A 476 -16.58 -34.11 26.88
N SER A 477 -16.64 -35.16 27.70
CA SER A 477 -16.06 -35.17 29.05
C SER A 477 -14.54 -34.96 29.07
N ARG A 478 -13.83 -35.29 27.98
CA ARG A 478 -12.37 -35.04 27.86
C ARG A 478 -12.05 -33.55 27.83
N LEU A 479 -13.00 -32.72 27.41
CA LEU A 479 -12.86 -31.28 27.27
C LEU A 479 -13.70 -30.50 28.30
N ALA A 480 -14.01 -31.10 29.46
CA ALA A 480 -14.86 -30.48 30.49
C ALA A 480 -14.34 -29.13 31.02
N LYS A 481 -13.03 -28.85 30.90
CA LYS A 481 -12.41 -27.57 31.27
C LYS A 481 -12.26 -26.60 30.11
N ALA A 482 -12.58 -27.03 28.89
CA ALA A 482 -12.36 -26.26 27.69
C ALA A 482 -13.36 -25.11 27.58
N MET A 483 -12.87 -23.94 27.17
CA MET A 483 -13.73 -22.80 26.86
C MET A 483 -13.77 -22.63 25.35
N VAL A 484 -14.94 -22.92 24.76
CA VAL A 484 -15.15 -22.91 23.30
C VAL A 484 -15.86 -21.63 22.89
N THR A 485 -15.14 -20.76 22.18
CA THR A 485 -15.70 -19.56 21.52
C THR A 485 -15.74 -19.79 20.02
N THR A 486 -16.86 -19.49 19.37
CA THR A 486 -17.02 -19.66 17.93
C THR A 486 -17.26 -18.35 17.22
N TYR A 487 -16.90 -18.31 15.94
CA TYR A 487 -17.03 -17.15 15.08
C TYR A 487 -17.53 -17.59 13.70
N THR A 488 -18.50 -16.87 13.14
CA THR A 488 -18.90 -17.02 11.73
C THR A 488 -18.55 -15.76 10.97
N TYR A 489 -18.27 -15.90 9.68
CA TYR A 489 -17.87 -14.78 8.82
C TYR A 489 -18.66 -14.80 7.51
N LYS A 490 -18.83 -13.61 6.96
CA LYS A 490 -19.13 -13.39 5.56
C LYS A 490 -17.84 -12.93 4.89
N PRO A 491 -17.19 -13.76 4.06
CA PRO A 491 -15.93 -13.41 3.40
C PRO A 491 -16.01 -12.05 2.68
N LEU A 492 -14.92 -11.28 2.74
CA LEU A 492 -14.81 -9.90 2.22
C LEU A 492 -15.67 -8.83 2.93
N VAL A 493 -16.55 -9.24 3.85
CA VAL A 493 -17.41 -8.32 4.62
C VAL A 493 -16.94 -8.23 6.07
N GLY A 494 -16.92 -9.35 6.79
CA GLY A 494 -16.51 -9.41 8.19
C GLY A 494 -17.17 -10.53 8.98
N MET A 495 -17.02 -10.47 10.31
CA MET A 495 -17.60 -11.43 11.25
C MET A 495 -19.11 -11.21 11.35
N THR A 496 -19.93 -12.26 11.25
CA THR A 496 -21.39 -12.18 11.33
C THR A 496 -21.95 -12.68 12.65
N SER A 497 -21.21 -13.53 13.37
CA SER A 497 -21.57 -13.87 14.74
C SER A 497 -20.35 -14.26 15.57
N LYS A 498 -20.49 -14.09 16.89
CA LYS A 498 -19.56 -14.59 17.90
C LYS A 498 -20.38 -15.27 18.99
N THR A 499 -20.07 -16.52 19.32
CA THR A 499 -20.68 -17.20 20.48
C THR A 499 -19.61 -17.47 21.52
N ASP A 500 -19.77 -16.89 22.71
CA ASP A 500 -18.78 -17.02 23.79
C ASP A 500 -18.77 -18.42 24.45
N GLY A 501 -17.84 -18.62 25.39
CA GLY A 501 -17.73 -19.87 26.16
C GLY A 501 -18.95 -20.22 27.00
N ARG A 502 -19.88 -19.27 27.22
CA ARG A 502 -21.14 -19.48 27.95
C ARG A 502 -22.30 -19.80 27.00
N GLY A 503 -22.06 -19.82 25.69
CA GLY A 503 -23.10 -20.03 24.68
C GLY A 503 -23.88 -18.76 24.32
N ILE A 504 -23.45 -17.58 24.78
CA ILE A 504 -24.13 -16.32 24.48
C ILE A 504 -23.65 -15.83 23.11
N LYS A 505 -24.59 -15.69 22.16
CA LYS A 505 -24.33 -15.26 20.79
C LYS A 505 -24.49 -13.74 20.67
N GLU A 506 -23.51 -13.09 20.06
CA GLU A 506 -23.58 -11.74 19.51
C GLU A 506 -23.68 -11.85 17.98
N THR A 507 -24.58 -11.08 17.36
CA THR A 507 -24.78 -11.06 15.90
C THR A 507 -24.34 -9.72 15.34
N TYR A 508 -23.61 -9.74 14.22
CA TYR A 508 -23.07 -8.55 13.57
C TYR A 508 -23.75 -8.39 12.21
N THR A 509 -24.51 -7.31 12.05
CA THR A 509 -25.23 -7.02 10.80
C THR A 509 -24.46 -5.99 9.99
N TYR A 510 -24.64 -6.04 8.68
CA TYR A 510 -23.94 -5.16 7.74
C TYR A 510 -24.93 -4.50 6.80
N ASP A 511 -24.64 -3.27 6.39
CA ASP A 511 -25.43 -2.58 5.38
C ASP A 511 -25.14 -3.12 3.95
N GLY A 512 -25.87 -2.60 2.96
CA GLY A 512 -25.70 -2.99 1.56
C GLY A 512 -24.32 -2.69 0.96
N MET A 513 -23.48 -1.92 1.68
CA MET A 513 -22.11 -1.59 1.29
C MET A 513 -21.07 -2.33 2.13
N GLN A 514 -21.48 -3.39 2.83
CA GLN A 514 -20.61 -4.31 3.55
C GLN A 514 -19.92 -3.67 4.77
N ARG A 515 -20.53 -2.63 5.36
CA ARG A 515 -20.04 -1.97 6.58
C ARG A 515 -20.85 -2.40 7.79
N LEU A 516 -20.22 -2.51 8.95
CA LEU A 516 -20.84 -3.00 10.19
C LEU A 516 -21.98 -2.08 10.63
N GLN A 517 -23.23 -2.47 10.44
CA GLN A 517 -24.41 -1.67 10.77
C GLN A 517 -24.84 -1.82 12.24
N ALA A 518 -24.79 -3.02 12.81
CA ALA A 518 -25.15 -3.21 14.21
C ALA A 518 -24.47 -4.45 14.82
N VAL A 519 -24.38 -4.44 16.15
CA VAL A 519 -24.09 -5.61 16.99
C VAL A 519 -25.32 -5.85 17.86
N LEU A 520 -25.94 -7.01 17.66
CA LEU A 520 -27.10 -7.46 18.40
C LEU A 520 -26.66 -8.41 19.51
N ASP A 521 -27.35 -8.37 20.65
CA ASP A 521 -27.21 -9.36 21.70
C ASP A 521 -27.92 -10.68 21.36
N HIS A 522 -27.86 -11.64 22.28
CA HIS A 522 -28.47 -12.96 22.14
C HIS A 522 -30.01 -12.95 22.06
N LEU A 523 -30.66 -11.85 22.44
CA LEU A 523 -32.11 -11.63 22.33
C LEU A 523 -32.47 -10.86 21.05
N ASN A 524 -31.49 -10.62 20.16
CA ASN A 524 -31.58 -9.78 18.98
C ASN A 524 -31.88 -8.30 19.28
N HIS A 525 -31.61 -7.83 20.49
CA HIS A 525 -31.66 -6.42 20.81
C HIS A 525 -30.37 -5.74 20.37
N VAL A 526 -30.49 -4.51 19.88
CA VAL A 526 -29.33 -3.71 19.47
C VAL A 526 -28.51 -3.37 20.71
N ASN A 527 -27.33 -3.98 20.83
CA ASN A 527 -26.32 -3.60 21.80
C ASN A 527 -25.56 -2.36 21.31
N ARG A 528 -25.22 -2.34 20.01
CA ARG A 528 -24.54 -1.22 19.33
C ARG A 528 -25.07 -1.07 17.90
N SER A 529 -25.23 0.16 17.41
CA SER A 529 -25.53 0.45 16.00
C SER A 529 -24.57 1.49 15.42
N PHE A 530 -24.41 1.45 14.10
CA PHE A 530 -23.55 2.32 13.31
C PHE A 530 -24.32 2.71 12.05
N ASP A 531 -24.59 4.00 11.91
CA ASP A 531 -25.25 4.54 10.73
C ASP A 531 -24.24 5.24 9.83
N TYR A 532 -24.35 4.99 8.54
CA TYR A 532 -23.39 5.46 7.57
C TYR A 532 -24.06 5.99 6.29
N HIS A 533 -24.12 7.31 6.11
CA HIS A 533 -24.79 7.93 4.95
C HIS A 533 -23.81 8.36 3.86
N TYR A 534 -24.13 8.03 2.60
CA TYR A 534 -23.52 8.58 1.39
C TYR A 534 -24.45 9.63 0.77
N ARG A 535 -23.92 10.70 0.17
CA ARG A 535 -24.72 11.60 -0.67
C ARG A 535 -24.91 10.93 -2.05
N SER A 536 -26.14 10.85 -2.54
CA SER A 536 -26.40 10.61 -3.96
C SER A 536 -25.85 11.81 -4.77
N ASN A 537 -25.24 11.51 -5.92
CA ASN A 537 -24.61 12.49 -6.81
C ASN A 537 -25.52 13.66 -7.17
#